data_AF-A0A7V1IE22-F1
#
_entry.id   AF-A0A7V1IE22-F1
#
_cell.length_a   1.000
_cell.length_b   1.000
_cell.length_c   1.000
_cell.angle_alpha   90.00
_cell.angle_beta   90.00
_cell.angle_gamma   90.00
#
_symmetry.space_group_name_H-M   'P 1'
#
loop_
_entity.id
_entity.type
_entity.pdbx_description
1 polymer ?
#
loop_
_entity_poly.entity_id
_entity_poly.type
_entity_poly.pdbx_seq_one_letter_code
_entity_poly.pdbx_strand_id
1 'polypeptide(L)'
;MRFTRRGRMATGCRYNRVCSMADHDLSEAIGKPGSISIPKKLPLFLTADLVIFPGLIVPIAVTDEDTVQMINDTMQSGPRIIGSFMRRQAGGDEIAVHKIGTALMILRMLRMPDGSIRMIIQGLDRIELLEVEQEKPYPIGRVHQLVVKTRKSVRLEALMRALRDDFDQMAELAPAIPDEFKVAVHNLDHPGGLADLITANLNLEPQTRQQVLETLKIPDRLRLVRQLI
;
A
#
# COMPACT_ATOMS: atom_id res chain seq x y z
N MET A 1 35.39 -42.90 53.96
CA MET A 1 35.83 -42.41 52.63
C MET A 1 34.72 -42.76 51.64
N ARG A 2 34.03 -41.91 50.86
CA ARG A 2 34.07 -40.48 50.48
C ARG A 2 32.59 -40.09 50.15
N PHE A 3 32.05 -39.01 50.72
CA PHE A 3 31.77 -37.71 50.08
C PHE A 3 30.78 -37.69 48.88
N THR A 4 29.51 -37.40 49.21
CA THR A 4 28.61 -36.31 48.71
C THR A 4 28.79 -35.60 47.35
N ARG A 5 27.61 -35.40 46.71
CA ARG A 5 27.10 -34.20 45.97
C ARG A 5 27.81 -33.73 44.69
N ARG A 6 27.06 -33.71 43.56
CA ARG A 6 26.40 -32.51 42.98
C ARG A 6 25.85 -32.85 41.59
N GLY A 7 24.53 -32.67 41.43
CA GLY A 7 23.87 -32.60 40.13
C GLY A 7 24.40 -31.39 39.35
N ARG A 8 24.62 -31.59 38.05
CA ARG A 8 24.92 -30.50 37.13
C ARG A 8 23.62 -29.78 36.80
N MET A 9 23.65 -28.48 37.07
CA MET A 9 22.64 -27.51 36.73
C MET A 9 22.39 -27.48 35.23
N ALA A 10 21.10 -27.43 34.90
CA ALA A 10 20.58 -26.95 33.63
C ALA A 10 21.17 -25.57 33.32
N THR A 11 21.79 -25.46 32.15
CA THR A 11 22.19 -24.17 31.56
C THR A 11 21.77 -24.17 30.11
N GLY A 12 20.98 -23.15 29.73
CA GLY A 12 20.86 -22.72 28.36
C GLY A 12 19.63 -23.21 27.59
N CYS A 13 18.43 -22.86 28.04
CA CYS A 13 17.36 -22.57 27.09
C CYS A 13 17.75 -21.26 26.39
N ARG A 14 18.34 -21.36 25.19
CA ARG A 14 18.45 -20.22 24.27
C ARG A 14 17.80 -20.62 22.96
N TYR A 15 16.63 -20.01 22.79
CA TYR A 15 15.87 -19.84 21.56
C TYR A 15 16.83 -19.39 20.45
N ASN A 16 17.27 -20.31 19.60
CA ASN A 16 17.88 -19.95 18.32
C ASN A 16 17.80 -21.15 17.37
N ARG A 17 16.74 -21.20 16.60
CA ARG A 17 16.72 -21.94 15.34
C ARG A 17 16.09 -21.03 14.29
N VAL A 18 16.93 -20.11 13.81
CA VAL A 18 16.73 -19.38 12.57
C VAL A 18 16.58 -20.45 11.48
N CYS A 19 15.33 -20.69 11.06
CA CYS A 19 15.06 -21.43 9.84
C CYS A 19 15.41 -20.51 8.67
N SER A 20 16.67 -20.60 8.27
CA SER A 20 17.18 -20.24 6.96
C SER A 20 16.38 -21.02 5.92
N MET A 21 15.38 -20.39 5.28
CA MET A 21 14.78 -20.85 4.02
C MET A 21 13.79 -19.86 3.36
N ALA A 22 13.79 -18.56 3.72
CA ALA A 22 12.79 -17.61 3.21
C ALA A 22 13.33 -16.39 2.43
N ASP A 23 14.64 -16.35 2.12
CA ASP A 23 15.25 -15.13 1.55
C ASP A 23 15.55 -15.20 0.04
N HIS A 24 15.31 -16.35 -0.62
CA HIS A 24 15.76 -16.53 -2.01
C HIS A 24 14.70 -16.25 -3.10
N ASP A 25 13.42 -16.11 -2.72
CA ASP A 25 12.30 -15.99 -3.68
C ASP A 25 11.66 -14.59 -3.74
N LEU A 26 12.28 -13.57 -3.13
CA LEU A 26 11.76 -12.18 -3.16
C LEU A 26 12.29 -11.35 -4.33
N SER A 27 13.39 -11.75 -4.97
CA SER A 27 14.01 -10.98 -6.06
C SER A 27 13.39 -11.22 -7.44
N GLU A 28 12.74 -12.36 -7.68
CA GLU A 28 12.18 -12.70 -8.99
C GLU A 28 10.78 -12.11 -9.26
N ALA A 29 10.09 -11.60 -8.23
CA ALA A 29 8.76 -10.98 -8.37
C ALA A 29 8.82 -9.50 -8.80
N ILE A 30 10.00 -8.88 -8.81
CA ILE A 30 10.19 -7.50 -9.27
C ILE A 30 10.38 -7.54 -10.79
N GLY A 31 9.31 -7.91 -11.49
CA GLY A 31 9.25 -7.83 -12.95
C GLY A 31 9.56 -6.41 -13.42
N LYS A 32 10.39 -6.30 -14.46
CA LYS A 32 10.63 -5.06 -15.21
C LYS A 32 9.32 -4.30 -15.41
N PRO A 33 9.30 -2.95 -15.36
CA PRO A 33 8.10 -2.16 -15.65
C PRO A 33 7.76 -2.24 -17.15
N GLY A 34 7.24 -3.39 -17.58
CA GLY A 34 6.44 -3.55 -18.78
C GLY A 34 5.03 -3.13 -18.45
N SER A 35 4.44 -2.27 -19.28
CA SER A 35 3.15 -1.61 -19.07
C SER A 35 2.05 -2.58 -18.64
N ILE A 36 1.81 -2.69 -17.33
CA ILE A 36 0.64 -3.39 -16.80
C ILE A 36 -0.60 -2.62 -17.27
N SER A 37 -1.35 -3.20 -18.19
CA SER A 37 -2.59 -2.60 -18.69
C SER A 37 -3.68 -2.84 -17.65
N ILE A 38 -4.18 -1.76 -17.05
CA ILE A 38 -5.29 -1.84 -16.09
C ILE A 38 -6.59 -2.13 -16.85
N PRO A 39 -7.31 -3.23 -16.54
CA PRO A 39 -8.61 -3.52 -17.12
C PRO A 39 -9.62 -2.40 -16.87
N LYS A 40 -10.52 -2.16 -17.84
CA LYS A 40 -11.59 -1.17 -17.71
C LYS A 40 -12.66 -1.56 -16.68
N LYS A 41 -12.76 -2.84 -16.34
CA LYS A 41 -13.69 -3.37 -15.34
C LYS A 41 -12.89 -4.09 -14.29
N LEU A 42 -13.09 -3.72 -13.03
CA LEU A 42 -12.37 -4.29 -11.90
C LEU A 42 -13.35 -4.66 -10.78
N PRO A 43 -13.11 -5.77 -10.08
CA PRO A 43 -13.69 -5.99 -8.76
C PRO A 43 -13.26 -4.86 -7.81
N LEU A 44 -14.20 -4.35 -7.02
CA LEU A 44 -13.97 -3.20 -6.15
C LEU A 44 -13.72 -3.65 -4.71
N PHE A 45 -12.51 -3.40 -4.23
CA PHE A 45 -12.14 -3.56 -2.84
C PHE A 45 -12.46 -2.28 -2.06
N LEU A 46 -13.56 -2.30 -1.31
CA LEU A 46 -14.06 -1.14 -0.58
C LEU A 46 -13.52 -1.10 0.84
N THR A 47 -12.81 -0.03 1.19
CA THR A 47 -12.16 0.13 2.50
C THR A 47 -12.82 1.25 3.30
N ALA A 48 -12.85 1.14 4.63
CA ALA A 48 -13.40 2.22 5.47
C ALA A 48 -12.35 3.31 5.76
N ASP A 49 -11.10 2.90 5.99
CA ASP A 49 -10.02 3.71 6.55
C ASP A 49 -8.69 3.56 5.79
N LEU A 50 -8.58 2.57 4.90
CA LEU A 50 -7.35 2.28 4.19
C LEU A 50 -7.28 2.97 2.83
N VAL A 51 -6.28 3.85 2.67
CA VAL A 51 -5.90 4.48 1.41
C VAL A 51 -4.51 4.00 1.00
N ILE A 52 -4.38 3.46 -0.21
CA ILE A 52 -3.14 2.88 -0.73
C ILE A 52 -2.67 3.71 -1.91
N PHE A 53 -1.41 4.14 -1.90
CA PHE A 53 -0.84 4.94 -2.97
C PHE A 53 -0.13 4.07 -4.03
N PRO A 54 -0.02 4.56 -5.27
CA PRO A 54 0.79 3.93 -6.31
C PRO A 54 2.24 3.67 -5.89
N GLY A 55 2.80 2.55 -6.33
CA GLY A 55 4.16 2.10 -6.04
C GLY A 55 4.34 1.42 -4.68
N LEU A 56 3.40 1.57 -3.75
CA LEU A 56 3.52 1.00 -2.40
C LEU A 56 3.13 -0.47 -2.36
N ILE A 57 3.85 -1.24 -1.55
CA ILE A 57 3.56 -2.63 -1.27
C ILE A 57 3.05 -2.73 0.17
N VAL A 58 1.85 -3.29 0.35
CA VAL A 58 1.17 -3.35 1.64
C VAL A 58 0.70 -4.79 1.90
N PRO A 59 1.01 -5.37 3.07
CA PRO A 59 0.37 -6.61 3.51
C PRO A 59 -1.03 -6.31 4.07
N ILE A 60 -2.04 -7.07 3.66
CA ILE A 60 -3.42 -6.95 4.14
C ILE A 60 -3.95 -8.31 4.56
N ALA A 61 -4.72 -8.35 5.64
CA ALA A 61 -5.56 -9.47 6.02
C ALA A 61 -7.04 -9.14 5.76
N VAL A 62 -7.76 -10.07 5.15
CA VAL A 62 -9.19 -9.95 4.84
C VAL A 62 -9.93 -11.13 5.42
N THR A 63 -11.06 -10.84 6.07
CA THR A 63 -11.95 -11.82 6.71
C THR A 63 -13.38 -11.76 6.20
N ASP A 64 -13.78 -10.64 5.57
CA ASP A 64 -15.11 -10.43 5.02
C ASP A 64 -15.41 -11.41 3.89
N GLU A 65 -16.56 -12.09 3.94
CA GLU A 65 -16.89 -13.21 3.04
C GLU A 65 -16.98 -12.76 1.57
N ASP A 66 -17.67 -11.65 1.31
CA ASP A 66 -17.84 -11.09 -0.04
C ASP A 66 -16.49 -10.69 -0.63
N THR A 67 -15.64 -10.07 0.20
CA THR A 67 -14.27 -9.73 -0.20
C THR A 67 -13.41 -10.97 -0.41
N VAL A 68 -13.48 -11.97 0.47
CA VAL A 68 -12.76 -13.24 0.32
C VAL A 68 -13.14 -13.90 -1.01
N GLN A 69 -14.43 -13.93 -1.34
CA GLN A 69 -14.92 -14.44 -2.62
C GLN A 69 -14.37 -13.63 -3.80
N MET A 70 -14.45 -12.30 -3.74
CA MET A 70 -13.89 -11.39 -4.75
C MET A 70 -12.42 -11.69 -5.06
N ILE A 71 -11.60 -11.86 -4.02
CA ILE A 71 -10.17 -12.11 -4.19
C ILE A 71 -9.95 -13.52 -4.77
N ASN A 72 -10.69 -14.54 -4.33
CA ASN A 72 -10.59 -15.90 -4.87
C ASN A 72 -10.91 -15.96 -6.37
N ASP A 73 -11.96 -15.25 -6.79
CA ASP A 73 -12.37 -15.19 -8.19
C ASP A 73 -11.31 -14.43 -9.02
N THR A 74 -10.82 -13.29 -8.51
CA THR A 74 -9.76 -12.50 -9.15
C THR A 74 -8.51 -13.33 -9.42
N MET A 75 -8.14 -14.22 -8.50
CA MET A 75 -6.99 -15.10 -8.67
C MET A 75 -7.17 -16.18 -9.74
N GLN A 76 -8.41 -16.49 -10.14
CA GLN A 76 -8.75 -17.52 -11.12
C GLN A 76 -9.04 -16.94 -12.52
N SER A 77 -9.60 -15.73 -12.60
CA SER A 77 -10.22 -15.20 -13.83
C SER A 77 -9.32 -14.36 -14.74
N GLY A 78 -8.05 -14.11 -14.37
CA GLY A 78 -7.09 -13.39 -15.23
C GLY A 78 -6.19 -12.42 -14.48
N PRO A 79 -6.09 -11.13 -14.90
CA PRO A 79 -5.15 -10.19 -14.29
C PRO A 79 -5.50 -10.04 -12.82
N ARG A 80 -4.50 -10.22 -11.95
CA ARG A 80 -4.62 -10.18 -10.48
C ARG A 80 -4.77 -8.74 -9.97
N ILE A 81 -5.65 -7.96 -10.61
CA ILE A 81 -5.83 -6.53 -10.39
C ILE A 81 -7.23 -6.28 -9.83
N ILE A 82 -7.30 -5.50 -8.77
CA ILE A 82 -8.54 -5.03 -8.14
C ILE A 82 -8.51 -3.50 -8.04
N GLY A 83 -9.68 -2.86 -7.95
CA GLY A 83 -9.77 -1.42 -7.70
C GLY A 83 -10.06 -1.14 -6.24
N SER A 84 -9.17 -0.44 -5.53
CA SER A 84 -9.40 -0.06 -4.14
C SER A 84 -9.94 1.35 -4.03
N PHE A 85 -11.06 1.51 -3.31
CA PHE A 85 -11.73 2.78 -3.09
C PHE A 85 -12.15 2.94 -1.63
N MET A 86 -11.85 4.09 -1.04
CA MET A 86 -12.31 4.41 0.31
C MET A 86 -13.81 4.74 0.29
N ARG A 87 -14.56 4.20 1.26
CA ARG A 87 -15.98 4.49 1.46
C ARG A 87 -16.16 5.91 1.97
N ARG A 88 -17.21 6.59 1.50
CA ARG A 88 -17.70 7.83 2.08
C ARG A 88 -18.72 7.49 3.16
N GLN A 89 -18.77 8.32 4.20
CA GLN A 89 -19.92 8.28 5.10
C GLN A 89 -21.14 8.84 4.35
N ALA A 90 -22.06 7.97 3.98
CA ALA A 90 -23.35 8.34 3.40
C ALA A 90 -24.48 7.61 4.13
N GLY A 91 -25.59 8.30 4.33
CA GLY A 91 -26.81 7.71 4.86
C GLY A 91 -27.67 7.16 3.72
N GLY A 92 -27.48 5.89 3.35
CA GLY A 92 -28.28 5.20 2.33
C GLY A 92 -27.70 3.84 1.92
N ASP A 93 -28.44 3.12 1.07
CA ASP A 93 -28.09 1.77 0.57
C ASP A 93 -27.14 1.78 -0.65
N GLU A 94 -26.90 2.94 -1.28
CA GLU A 94 -26.02 3.05 -2.45
C GLU A 94 -24.54 2.96 -2.04
N ILE A 95 -23.71 2.32 -2.87
CA ILE A 95 -22.26 2.25 -2.67
C ILE A 95 -21.64 3.65 -2.78
N ALA A 96 -21.60 4.35 -1.66
CA ALA A 96 -20.98 5.66 -1.55
C ALA A 96 -19.48 5.53 -1.33
N VAL A 97 -18.70 5.71 -2.39
CA VAL A 97 -17.23 5.69 -2.33
C VAL A 97 -16.64 6.98 -2.85
N HIS A 98 -15.38 7.24 -2.52
CA HIS A 98 -14.60 8.28 -3.15
C HIS A 98 -14.39 7.97 -4.64
N LYS A 99 -14.38 9.01 -5.47
CA LYS A 99 -14.30 8.86 -6.92
C LYS A 99 -12.93 8.36 -7.38
N ILE A 100 -11.88 8.76 -6.66
CA ILE A 100 -10.50 8.36 -6.95
C ILE A 100 -10.08 7.28 -5.98
N GLY A 101 -9.53 6.21 -6.55
CA GLY A 101 -8.96 5.08 -5.85
C GLY A 101 -7.63 4.68 -6.48
N THR A 102 -7.18 3.47 -6.17
CA THR A 102 -5.93 2.92 -6.68
C THR A 102 -6.16 1.52 -7.22
N ALA A 103 -5.67 1.25 -8.43
CA ALA A 103 -5.59 -0.11 -8.95
C ALA A 103 -4.49 -0.85 -8.16
N LEU A 104 -4.82 -2.01 -7.64
CA LEU A 104 -3.92 -2.83 -6.84
C LEU A 104 -3.65 -4.15 -7.55
N MET A 105 -2.40 -4.58 -7.57
CA MET A 105 -2.02 -5.91 -8.01
C MET A 105 -1.81 -6.82 -6.80
N ILE A 106 -2.44 -7.99 -6.81
CA ILE A 106 -2.22 -9.04 -5.81
C ILE A 106 -0.94 -9.79 -6.18
N LEU A 107 0.12 -9.54 -5.43
CA LEU A 107 1.43 -10.20 -5.63
C LEU A 107 1.42 -11.61 -5.07
N ARG A 108 0.92 -11.76 -3.83
CA ARG A 108 0.87 -13.03 -3.11
C ARG A 108 -0.42 -13.13 -2.30
N MET A 109 -0.92 -14.35 -2.14
CA MET A 109 -2.09 -14.68 -1.33
C MET A 109 -1.81 -15.97 -0.56
N LEU A 110 -2.14 -15.98 0.73
CA LEU A 110 -2.16 -17.16 1.59
C LEU A 110 -3.54 -17.26 2.24
N ARG A 111 -4.18 -18.42 2.14
CA ARG A 111 -5.39 -18.73 2.89
C ARG A 111 -5.00 -19.35 4.23
N MET A 112 -5.56 -18.79 5.29
CA MET A 112 -5.37 -19.28 6.65
C MET A 112 -6.39 -20.39 6.96
N PRO A 113 -6.10 -21.28 7.92
CA PRO A 113 -7.03 -22.36 8.32
C PRO A 113 -8.38 -21.84 8.87
N ASP A 114 -8.42 -20.60 9.36
CA ASP A 114 -9.61 -19.92 9.86
C ASP A 114 -10.50 -19.33 8.74
N GLY A 115 -10.12 -19.51 7.47
CA GLY A 115 -10.84 -18.97 6.31
C GLY A 115 -10.41 -17.56 5.90
N SER A 116 -9.61 -16.85 6.71
CA SER A 116 -9.08 -15.54 6.36
C SER A 116 -8.05 -15.62 5.24
N ILE A 117 -7.89 -14.53 4.50
CA ILE A 117 -6.89 -14.39 3.44
C ILE A 117 -5.87 -13.34 3.87
N ARG A 118 -4.59 -13.69 3.84
CA ARG A 118 -3.48 -12.74 3.93
C ARG A 118 -2.88 -12.54 2.56
N MET A 119 -2.74 -11.30 2.12
CA MET A 119 -2.19 -10.98 0.82
C MET A 119 -1.16 -9.87 0.89
N ILE A 120 -0.24 -9.89 -0.07
CA ILE A 120 0.67 -8.79 -0.35
C ILE A 120 0.20 -8.18 -1.65
N ILE A 121 -0.12 -6.88 -1.60
CA ILE A 121 -0.62 -6.13 -2.74
C ILE A 121 0.33 -4.98 -3.08
N GLN A 122 0.32 -4.57 -4.33
CA GLN A 122 1.06 -3.41 -4.82
C GLN A 122 0.12 -2.39 -5.44
N GLY A 123 0.22 -1.13 -5.04
CA GLY A 123 -0.42 -0.02 -5.74
C GLY A 123 0.18 0.17 -7.13
N LEU A 124 -0.64 0.10 -8.17
CA LEU A 124 -0.21 0.29 -9.56
C LEU A 124 -0.34 1.76 -9.96
N ASP A 125 -1.56 2.25 -10.09
CA ASP A 125 -1.88 3.60 -10.53
C ASP A 125 -3.17 4.10 -9.91
N ARG A 126 -3.34 5.42 -9.90
CA ARG A 126 -4.61 6.05 -9.59
C ARG A 126 -5.65 5.69 -10.64
N ILE A 127 -6.86 5.41 -10.18
CA ILE A 127 -8.00 5.13 -11.04
C ILE A 127 -9.20 5.97 -10.61
N GLU A 128 -10.02 6.33 -11.57
CA GLU A 128 -11.31 6.99 -11.35
C GLU A 128 -12.42 5.94 -11.53
N LEU A 129 -13.31 5.83 -10.55
CA LEU A 129 -14.53 5.04 -10.69
C LEU A 129 -15.52 5.82 -11.55
N LEU A 130 -15.92 5.25 -12.68
CA LEU A 130 -16.90 5.83 -13.57
C LEU A 130 -18.32 5.38 -13.20
N GLU A 131 -18.49 4.11 -12.88
CA GLU A 131 -19.79 3.48 -12.64
C GLU A 131 -19.62 2.16 -11.89
N VAL A 132 -20.57 1.83 -11.00
CA VAL A 132 -20.71 0.49 -10.42
C VAL A 132 -21.70 -0.29 -11.29
N GLU A 133 -21.24 -1.34 -11.95
CA GLU A 133 -22.05 -2.13 -12.89
C GLU A 133 -22.70 -3.36 -12.24
N GLN A 134 -22.20 -3.77 -11.07
CA GLN A 134 -22.68 -4.91 -10.30
C GLN A 134 -22.42 -4.64 -8.82
N GLU A 135 -23.33 -5.06 -7.94
CA GLU A 135 -23.15 -4.96 -6.48
C GLU A 135 -22.91 -6.32 -5.80
N LYS A 136 -23.56 -7.39 -6.28
CA LYS A 136 -23.50 -8.74 -5.70
C LYS A 136 -22.90 -9.74 -6.68
N PRO A 137 -22.18 -10.78 -6.22
CA PRO A 137 -21.83 -11.09 -4.82
C PRO A 137 -20.82 -10.10 -4.20
N TYR A 138 -20.11 -9.35 -5.04
CA TYR A 138 -19.27 -8.23 -4.65
C TYR A 138 -19.34 -7.17 -5.75
N PRO A 139 -18.97 -5.92 -5.44
CA PRO A 139 -19.09 -4.84 -6.41
C PRO A 139 -18.07 -4.96 -7.54
N ILE A 140 -18.53 -4.71 -8.77
CA ILE A 140 -17.67 -4.58 -9.97
C ILE A 140 -17.92 -3.20 -10.56
N GLY A 141 -16.84 -2.47 -10.81
CA GLY A 141 -16.89 -1.12 -11.33
C GLY A 141 -16.18 -0.96 -12.65
N ARG A 142 -16.70 -0.06 -13.48
CA ARG A 142 -16.01 0.47 -14.65
C ARG A 142 -15.08 1.60 -14.22
N VAL A 143 -13.80 1.48 -14.55
CA VAL A 143 -12.75 2.39 -14.08
C VAL A 143 -11.98 3.02 -15.24
N HIS A 144 -11.39 4.18 -14.97
CA HIS A 144 -10.47 4.87 -15.87
C HIS A 144 -9.11 5.05 -15.19
N GLN A 145 -8.04 4.59 -15.83
CA GLN A 145 -6.67 4.82 -15.36
C GLN A 145 -6.29 6.28 -15.52
N LEU A 146 -5.90 6.92 -14.41
CA LEU A 146 -5.45 8.29 -14.40
C LEU A 146 -3.95 8.36 -14.62
N VAL A 147 -3.55 8.51 -15.89
CA VAL A 147 -2.14 8.67 -16.26
C VAL A 147 -1.70 10.11 -15.95
N VAL A 148 -0.97 10.27 -14.86
CA VAL A 148 -0.41 11.57 -14.47
C VAL A 148 0.89 11.82 -15.24
N LYS A 149 0.83 12.67 -16.26
CA LYS A 149 2.02 13.08 -17.00
C LYS A 149 2.79 14.15 -16.21
N THR A 150 4.04 13.85 -15.90
CA THR A 150 4.95 14.79 -15.25
C THR A 150 5.90 15.39 -16.28
N ARG A 151 6.04 16.72 -16.31
CA ARG A 151 7.16 17.39 -16.97
C ARG A 151 8.13 17.88 -15.91
N LYS A 152 9.39 17.44 -16.00
CA LYS A 152 10.46 17.97 -15.15
C LYS A 152 10.61 19.47 -15.41
N SER A 153 10.75 20.24 -14.34
CA SER A 153 10.99 21.68 -14.40
C SER A 153 11.81 22.09 -13.18
N VAL A 154 12.59 23.17 -13.31
CA VAL A 154 13.39 23.71 -12.20
C VAL A 154 12.54 23.97 -10.96
N ARG A 155 11.32 24.47 -11.15
CA ARG A 155 10.36 24.70 -10.05
C ARG A 155 9.92 23.40 -9.37
N LEU A 156 9.73 22.33 -10.13
CA LEU A 156 9.33 21.03 -9.58
C LEU A 156 10.47 20.38 -8.79
N GLU A 157 11.69 20.44 -9.30
CA GLU A 157 12.90 19.98 -8.59
C GLU A 157 13.14 20.79 -7.29
N ALA A 158 12.89 22.10 -7.32
CA ALA A 158 12.93 22.93 -6.12
C ALA A 158 11.87 22.52 -5.08
N LEU A 159 10.65 22.19 -5.50
CA LEU A 159 9.61 21.68 -4.60
C LEU A 159 9.96 20.32 -4.01
N MET A 160 10.59 19.43 -4.78
CA MET A 160 11.04 18.13 -4.26
C MET A 160 12.13 18.29 -3.20
N ARG A 161 13.12 19.15 -3.44
CA ARG A 161 14.15 19.46 -2.45
C ARG A 161 13.54 20.02 -1.17
N ALA A 162 12.67 21.02 -1.30
CA ALA A 162 12.00 21.60 -0.13
C ALA A 162 11.16 20.57 0.65
N LEU A 163 10.49 19.63 -0.02
CA LEU A 163 9.76 18.55 0.65
C LEU A 163 10.70 17.57 1.38
N ARG A 164 11.88 17.28 0.82
CA ARG A 164 12.90 16.45 1.50
C ARG A 164 13.46 17.17 2.72
N ASP A 165 13.74 18.46 2.61
CA ASP A 165 14.22 19.27 3.74
C ASP A 165 13.20 19.30 4.89
N ASP A 166 11.91 19.51 4.57
CA ASP A 166 10.83 19.47 5.55
C ASP A 166 10.70 18.06 6.18
N PHE A 167 10.85 16.99 5.37
CA PHE A 167 10.84 15.62 5.87
C PHE A 167 12.01 15.33 6.81
N ASP A 168 13.22 15.79 6.49
CA ASP A 168 14.41 15.57 7.32
C ASP A 168 14.23 16.24 8.69
N GLN A 169 13.70 17.47 8.74
CA GLN A 169 13.37 18.17 10.00
C GLN A 169 12.35 17.39 10.83
N MET A 170 11.29 16.88 10.20
CA MET A 170 10.29 16.06 10.88
C MET A 170 10.89 14.74 11.39
N ALA A 171 11.75 14.09 10.59
CA ALA A 171 12.38 12.82 10.92
C ALA A 171 13.38 12.92 12.08
N GLU A 172 14.04 14.07 12.27
CA GLU A 172 14.88 14.35 13.44
C GLU A 172 14.07 14.31 14.75
N LEU A 173 12.81 14.72 14.72
CA LEU A 173 11.90 14.71 15.87
C LEU A 173 11.23 13.34 16.09
N ALA A 174 11.32 12.43 15.11
CA ALA A 174 10.66 11.14 15.08
C ALA A 174 11.67 9.97 15.01
N PRO A 175 12.29 9.57 16.15
CA PRO A 175 13.34 8.55 16.18
C PRO A 175 12.89 7.14 15.77
N ALA A 176 11.58 6.93 15.56
CA ALA A 176 11.03 5.66 15.09
C ALA A 176 11.19 5.45 13.58
N ILE A 177 11.61 6.47 12.81
CA ILE A 177 11.80 6.34 11.36
C ILE A 177 13.12 5.62 11.05
N PRO A 178 13.11 4.46 10.36
CA PRO A 178 14.32 3.75 9.98
C PRO A 178 15.18 4.54 8.99
N ASP A 179 16.50 4.39 9.06
CA ASP A 179 17.42 5.09 8.16
C ASP A 179 17.25 4.64 6.71
N GLU A 180 16.89 3.38 6.48
CA GLU A 180 16.58 2.85 5.15
C GLU A 180 15.43 3.61 4.49
N PHE A 181 14.45 4.06 5.30
CA PHE A 181 13.33 4.85 4.80
C PHE A 181 13.78 6.26 4.37
N LYS A 182 14.65 6.91 5.16
CA LYS A 182 15.23 8.22 4.80
C LYS A 182 15.99 8.11 3.47
N VAL A 183 16.81 7.07 3.31
CA VAL A 183 17.54 6.81 2.07
C VAL A 183 16.57 6.61 0.89
N ALA A 184 15.46 5.88 1.07
CA ALA A 184 14.45 5.70 0.02
C ALA A 184 13.80 7.02 -0.42
N VAL A 185 13.47 7.90 0.52
CA VAL A 185 12.91 9.24 0.25
C VAL A 185 13.88 10.11 -0.57
N HIS A 186 15.17 10.10 -0.22
CA HIS A 186 16.20 10.89 -0.93
C HIS A 186 16.51 10.36 -2.34
N ASN A 187 16.45 9.04 -2.53
CA ASN A 187 16.72 8.42 -3.84
C ASN A 187 15.53 8.43 -4.81
N LEU A 188 14.33 8.82 -4.36
CA LEU A 188 13.14 8.79 -5.19
C LEU A 188 13.03 10.03 -6.08
N ASP A 189 13.37 9.87 -7.37
CA ASP A 189 13.35 10.94 -8.38
C ASP A 189 11.96 11.23 -8.97
N HIS A 190 10.95 10.40 -8.67
CA HIS A 190 9.60 10.61 -9.17
C HIS A 190 8.84 11.56 -8.22
N PRO A 191 8.52 12.81 -8.62
CA PRO A 191 7.95 13.81 -7.71
C PRO A 191 6.59 13.39 -7.15
N GLY A 192 5.77 12.75 -7.99
CA GLY A 192 4.48 12.22 -7.55
C GLY A 192 4.63 11.07 -6.57
N GLY A 193 5.67 10.25 -6.73
CA GLY A 193 5.97 9.11 -5.87
C GLY A 193 6.58 9.54 -4.55
N LEU A 194 7.39 10.61 -4.55
CA LEU A 194 7.95 11.21 -3.34
C LEU A 194 6.84 11.65 -2.38
N ALA A 195 5.85 12.39 -2.88
CA ALA A 195 4.69 12.78 -2.10
C ALA A 195 3.92 11.56 -1.55
N ASP A 196 3.69 10.56 -2.40
CA ASP A 196 2.94 9.35 -2.07
C ASP A 196 3.65 8.50 -0.99
N LEU A 197 4.98 8.35 -1.10
CA LEU A 197 5.82 7.60 -0.17
C LEU A 197 5.86 8.24 1.22
N ILE A 198 6.08 9.56 1.28
CA ILE A 198 6.09 10.30 2.54
C ILE A 198 4.71 10.18 3.20
N THR A 199 3.64 10.49 2.47
CA THR A 199 2.26 10.48 2.99
C THR A 199 1.87 9.13 3.60
N ALA A 200 2.26 8.03 2.97
CA ALA A 200 1.91 6.69 3.45
C ALA A 200 2.53 6.32 4.81
N ASN A 201 3.63 6.97 5.18
CA ASN A 201 4.35 6.72 6.42
C ASN A 201 4.03 7.76 7.51
N LEU A 202 3.27 8.81 7.19
CA LEU A 202 2.76 9.77 8.16
C LEU A 202 1.52 9.20 8.87
N ASN A 203 1.39 9.51 10.17
CA ASN A 203 0.21 9.19 10.94
C ASN A 203 -0.90 10.23 10.68
N LEU A 204 -1.55 10.12 9.52
CA LEU A 204 -2.61 11.01 9.05
C LEU A 204 -3.96 10.32 9.09
N GLU A 205 -5.01 11.10 9.39
CA GLU A 205 -6.40 10.68 9.26
C GLU A 205 -6.70 10.16 7.83
N PRO A 206 -7.54 9.13 7.66
CA PRO A 206 -7.87 8.56 6.36
C PRO A 206 -8.35 9.59 5.34
N GLN A 207 -9.14 10.58 5.77
CA GLN A 207 -9.65 11.65 4.91
C GLN A 207 -8.52 12.52 4.36
N THR A 208 -7.50 12.81 5.16
CA THR A 208 -6.32 13.56 4.71
C THR A 208 -5.50 12.75 3.70
N ARG A 209 -5.32 11.45 3.94
CA ARG A 209 -4.66 10.54 2.98
C ARG A 209 -5.43 10.51 1.65
N GLN A 210 -6.75 10.44 1.72
CA GLN A 210 -7.62 10.46 0.55
C GLN A 210 -7.50 11.79 -0.23
N GLN A 211 -7.43 12.93 0.46
CA GLN A 211 -7.19 14.23 -0.20
C GLN A 211 -5.87 14.25 -0.97
N VAL A 212 -4.81 13.66 -0.42
CA VAL A 212 -3.53 13.53 -1.13
C VAL A 212 -3.67 12.61 -2.35
N LEU A 213 -4.39 11.50 -2.22
CA LEU A 213 -4.64 10.59 -3.35
C LEU A 213 -5.40 11.28 -4.49
N GLU A 214 -6.42 12.08 -4.15
CA GLU A 214 -7.27 12.85 -5.06
C GLU A 214 -6.54 14.04 -5.71
N THR A 215 -5.42 14.51 -5.13
CA THR A 215 -4.65 15.62 -5.68
C THR A 215 -3.80 15.17 -6.88
N LEU A 216 -4.38 15.23 -8.09
CA LEU A 216 -3.75 14.70 -9.31
C LEU A 216 -2.57 15.56 -9.80
N LYS A 217 -2.64 16.88 -9.62
CA LYS A 217 -1.57 17.81 -10.01
C LYS A 217 -0.38 17.68 -9.07
N ILE A 218 0.72 17.13 -9.56
CA ILE A 218 1.91 16.84 -8.75
C ILE A 218 2.45 18.05 -7.98
N PRO A 219 2.60 19.26 -8.57
CA PRO A 219 3.07 20.42 -7.80
C PRO A 219 2.14 20.78 -6.64
N ASP A 220 0.84 20.59 -6.82
CA ASP A 220 -0.17 20.87 -5.79
C ASP A 220 -0.11 19.79 -4.71
N ARG A 221 0.08 18.52 -5.09
CA ARG A 221 0.25 17.41 -4.17
C ARG A 221 1.51 17.56 -3.31
N LEU A 222 2.64 17.93 -3.91
CA LEU A 222 3.87 18.22 -3.16
C LEU A 222 3.63 19.34 -2.13
N ARG A 223 2.96 20.43 -2.52
CA ARG A 223 2.64 21.53 -1.59
C ARG A 223 1.69 21.10 -0.47
N LEU A 224 0.70 20.28 -0.77
CA LEU A 224 -0.21 19.73 0.23
C LEU A 224 0.56 18.90 1.24
N VAL A 225 1.41 17.95 0.80
CA VAL A 225 2.19 17.11 1.72
C VAL A 225 3.13 17.94 2.59
N ARG A 226 3.76 18.97 2.04
CA ARG A 226 4.59 19.91 2.83
C ARG A 226 3.83 20.63 3.94
N GLN A 227 2.51 20.83 3.81
CA GLN A 227 1.68 21.45 4.85
C GLN A 227 1.26 20.46 5.95
N LEU A 228 1.51 19.17 5.75
CA LEU A 228 1.12 18.09 6.65
C LEU A 228 2.28 17.54 7.49
N ILE A 229 3.51 18.01 7.24
CA ILE A 229 4.73 17.60 7.94
C ILE A 229 5.39 18.77 8.66
#